data_AF-A0A9E4CV48-F1
#
_entry.id   AF-A0A9E4CV48-F1
#
_cell.length_a   1.000
_cell.length_b   1.000
_cell.length_c   1.000
_cell.angle_alpha   90.00
_cell.angle_beta   90.00
_cell.angle_gamma   90.00
#
_symmetry.space_group_name_H-M   'P 1'
#
loop_
_entity.id
_entity.type
_entity.pdbx_description
1 polymer ?
#
loop_
_entity_poly.entity_id
_entity_poly.type
_entity_poly.pdbx_seq_one_letter_code
_entity_poly.pdbx_strand_id
1 'polypeptide(L)'
;DVVCSSDELPRWVRSSTSSLMTGDQLTCGCHRVFDCVGSSDSIQQALRVVAPGGEVDMVGMPGNVSLELTTLWHRETAIRGVYAYTRADFDTAIDVVRRLDLGRLVSATYPLKDFHDAIAHAASAGRRGAVKVAFDMRENM
;
A
#
# COMPACT_ATOMS: atom_id res chain seq x y z
N ASP A 1 5.76 13.62 -4.60
CA ASP A 1 4.88 12.44 -4.77
C ASP A 1 3.56 12.85 -5.38
N VAL A 2 2.94 11.97 -6.15
CA VAL A 2 1.61 12.15 -6.73
C VAL A 2 0.62 11.39 -5.86
N VAL A 3 -0.44 12.07 -5.41
CA VAL A 3 -1.57 11.45 -4.73
C VAL A 3 -2.79 11.70 -5.61
N CYS A 4 -3.49 10.63 -5.98
CA CYS A 4 -4.64 10.70 -6.85
C CYS A 4 -5.77 9.81 -6.33
N SER A 5 -6.98 10.05 -6.82
CA SER A 5 -8.06 9.10 -6.60
C SER A 5 -7.86 7.84 -7.44
N SER A 6 -8.65 6.83 -7.13
CA SER A 6 -8.62 5.50 -7.72
C SER A 6 -8.93 5.52 -9.23
N ASP A 7 -9.86 6.38 -9.66
CA ASP A 7 -10.24 6.62 -11.07
C ASP A 7 -9.18 7.43 -11.84
N GLU A 8 -8.39 8.24 -11.15
CA GLU A 8 -7.29 9.02 -11.75
C GLU A 8 -6.00 8.19 -11.94
N LEU A 9 -5.88 7.06 -11.24
CA LEU A 9 -4.65 6.25 -11.21
C LEU A 9 -4.15 5.86 -12.62
N PRO A 10 -4.98 5.33 -13.55
CA PRO A 10 -4.50 4.99 -14.88
C PRO A 10 -3.94 6.20 -15.64
N ARG A 11 -4.54 7.39 -15.46
CA ARG A 11 -4.08 8.63 -16.10
C ARG A 11 -2.69 9.03 -15.59
N TRP A 12 -2.46 8.95 -14.29
CA TRP A 12 -1.18 9.29 -13.69
C TRP A 12 -0.08 8.30 -14.03
N VAL A 13 -0.38 6.99 -13.99
CA VAL A 13 0.57 5.97 -14.42
C VAL A 13 0.89 6.14 -15.90
N ARG A 14 -0.11 6.40 -16.74
CA ARG A 14 0.10 6.69 -18.16
C ARG A 14 1.07 7.84 -18.38
N SER A 15 0.84 8.97 -17.71
CA SER A 15 1.69 10.15 -17.83
C SER A 15 3.12 9.88 -17.35
N SER A 16 3.28 9.11 -16.27
CA SER A 16 4.58 8.85 -15.65
C SER A 16 5.42 7.82 -16.40
N THR A 17 4.77 6.90 -17.10
CA THR A 17 5.41 5.78 -17.83
C THR A 17 5.46 6.00 -19.33
N SER A 18 4.92 7.13 -19.82
CA SER A 18 4.70 7.38 -21.24
C SER A 18 3.88 6.28 -21.95
N SER A 19 2.95 5.64 -21.21
CA SER A 19 2.06 4.63 -21.78
C SER A 19 1.07 5.25 -22.78
N LEU A 20 0.68 4.47 -23.77
CA LEU A 20 -0.58 4.62 -24.48
C LEU A 20 -1.69 3.82 -23.80
N MET A 21 -2.95 4.18 -24.06
CA MET A 21 -4.14 3.47 -23.58
C MET A 21 -4.74 2.66 -24.73
N THR A 22 -5.05 1.38 -24.50
CA THR A 22 -5.73 0.51 -25.46
C THR A 22 -6.93 -0.13 -24.77
N GLY A 23 -8.12 0.37 -25.10
CA GLY A 23 -9.32 0.07 -24.31
C GLY A 23 -9.13 0.55 -22.87
N ASP A 24 -9.27 -0.37 -21.93
CA ASP A 24 -9.16 -0.14 -20.48
C ASP A 24 -7.75 -0.40 -19.91
N GLN A 25 -6.78 -0.74 -20.77
CA GLN A 25 -5.46 -1.23 -20.36
C GLN A 25 -4.34 -0.30 -20.84
N LEU A 26 -3.31 -0.13 -20.00
CA LEU A 26 -2.08 0.56 -20.37
C LEU A 26 -1.18 -0.33 -21.23
N THR A 27 -0.57 0.24 -22.26
CA THR A 27 0.39 -0.46 -23.12
C THR A 27 1.66 -0.86 -22.35
N CYS A 28 2.24 0.04 -21.56
CA CYS A 28 3.22 -0.28 -20.52
C CYS A 28 2.60 -0.14 -19.12
N GLY A 29 3.30 0.43 -18.15
CA GLY A 29 2.82 0.52 -16.76
C GLY A 29 3.96 0.53 -15.75
N CYS A 30 3.63 0.29 -14.49
CA CYS A 30 4.61 0.15 -13.42
C CYS A 30 5.16 -1.28 -13.38
N HIS A 31 6.48 -1.46 -13.31
CA HIS A 31 7.09 -2.79 -13.18
C HIS A 31 6.82 -3.45 -11.82
N ARG A 32 6.60 -2.64 -10.79
CA ARG A 32 6.20 -3.05 -9.44
C ARG A 32 5.01 -2.22 -8.98
N VAL A 33 3.99 -2.87 -8.46
CA VAL A 33 2.81 -2.21 -7.88
C VAL A 33 2.57 -2.81 -6.51
N PHE A 34 2.50 -1.98 -5.47
CA PHE A 34 2.20 -2.43 -4.11
C PHE A 34 0.73 -2.21 -3.83
N ASP A 35 -0.02 -3.29 -3.63
CA ASP A 35 -1.39 -3.23 -3.13
C ASP A 35 -1.38 -3.31 -1.60
N CYS A 36 -1.68 -2.18 -0.96
CA CYS A 36 -1.71 -2.06 0.50
C CYS A 36 -3.14 -2.12 1.09
N VAL A 37 -4.15 -2.45 0.28
CA VAL A 37 -5.56 -2.47 0.68
C VAL A 37 -6.09 -3.90 0.78
N GLY A 38 -5.78 -4.77 -0.18
CA GLY A 38 -6.17 -6.17 -0.21
C GLY A 38 -7.62 -6.43 -0.68
N SER A 39 -8.28 -5.45 -1.33
CA SER A 39 -9.64 -5.63 -1.84
C SER A 39 -9.64 -6.09 -3.31
N SER A 40 -10.73 -6.72 -3.76
CA SER A 40 -10.89 -7.09 -5.17
C SER A 40 -10.65 -5.89 -6.10
N ASP A 41 -11.19 -4.73 -5.75
CA ASP A 41 -11.09 -3.51 -6.56
C ASP A 41 -9.65 -2.99 -6.61
N SER A 42 -8.93 -2.98 -5.48
CA SER A 42 -7.57 -2.43 -5.42
C SER A 42 -6.57 -3.34 -6.15
N ILE A 43 -6.72 -4.65 -6.01
CA ILE A 43 -5.92 -5.66 -6.72
C ILE A 43 -6.23 -5.60 -8.23
N GLN A 44 -7.51 -5.48 -8.62
CA GLN A 44 -7.87 -5.34 -10.04
C GLN A 44 -7.28 -4.06 -10.65
N GLN A 45 -7.23 -2.97 -9.89
CA GLN A 45 -6.59 -1.73 -10.32
C GLN A 45 -5.09 -1.87 -10.46
N ALA A 46 -4.43 -2.58 -9.54
CA ALA A 46 -3.02 -2.89 -9.66
C ALA A 46 -2.72 -3.67 -10.95
N LEU A 47 -3.55 -4.66 -11.29
CA LEU A 47 -3.45 -5.41 -12.55
C LEU A 47 -3.66 -4.51 -13.79
N ARG A 48 -4.52 -3.49 -13.73
CA ARG A 48 -4.72 -2.56 -14.87
C ARG A 48 -3.51 -1.66 -15.13
N VAL A 49 -2.68 -1.40 -14.13
CA VAL A 49 -1.56 -0.44 -14.23
C VAL A 49 -0.17 -1.08 -14.21
N VAL A 50 -0.07 -2.38 -13.97
CA VAL A 50 1.20 -3.12 -14.03
C VAL A 50 1.68 -3.27 -15.47
N ALA A 51 2.99 -3.11 -15.68
CA ALA A 51 3.64 -3.33 -16.97
C ALA A 51 3.60 -4.82 -17.38
N PRO A 52 3.73 -5.17 -18.66
CA PRO A 52 3.93 -6.57 -19.05
C PRO A 52 5.17 -7.15 -18.35
N GLY A 53 5.08 -8.38 -17.87
CA GLY A 53 6.13 -9.02 -17.07
C GLY A 53 6.36 -8.39 -15.68
N GLY A 54 5.53 -7.43 -15.26
CA GLY A 54 5.62 -6.79 -13.95
C GLY A 54 5.00 -7.61 -12.83
N GLU A 55 5.14 -7.14 -11.60
CA GLU A 55 4.63 -7.82 -10.40
C GLU A 55 3.78 -6.88 -9.53
N VAL A 56 2.65 -7.43 -9.06
CA VAL A 56 1.81 -6.84 -8.02
C VAL A 56 2.16 -7.49 -6.68
N ASP A 57 2.72 -6.72 -5.77
CA ASP A 57 3.01 -7.11 -4.40
C ASP A 57 1.80 -6.82 -3.51
N MET A 58 1.17 -7.87 -3.00
CA MET A 58 0.03 -7.77 -2.10
C MET A 58 0.52 -7.71 -0.65
N VAL A 59 0.55 -6.49 -0.12
CA VAL A 59 0.96 -6.15 1.26
C VAL A 59 -0.26 -6.01 2.17
N GLY A 60 -1.39 -5.55 1.62
CA GLY A 60 -2.68 -5.57 2.32
C GLY A 60 -3.10 -6.99 2.67
N MET A 61 -3.94 -7.14 3.69
CA MET A 61 -4.45 -8.45 4.12
C MET A 61 -5.74 -8.78 3.35
N PRO A 62 -5.70 -9.63 2.30
CA PRO A 62 -6.90 -9.99 1.57
C PRO A 62 -7.79 -10.92 2.41
N GLY A 63 -9.10 -10.80 2.20
CA GLY A 63 -10.07 -11.83 2.58
C GLY A 63 -10.43 -12.69 1.37
N ASN A 64 -11.73 -12.86 1.12
CA ASN A 64 -12.20 -13.47 -0.12
C ASN A 64 -12.26 -12.40 -1.22
N VAL A 65 -11.49 -12.59 -2.29
CA VAL A 65 -11.41 -11.67 -3.44
C VAL A 65 -11.85 -12.36 -4.72
N SER A 66 -12.38 -11.59 -5.66
CA SER A 66 -12.77 -12.04 -7.01
C SER A 66 -12.03 -11.19 -8.03
N LEU A 67 -11.28 -11.83 -8.92
CA LEU A 67 -10.37 -11.16 -9.85
C LEU A 67 -10.61 -11.59 -11.29
N GLU A 68 -10.47 -10.64 -12.21
CA GLU A 68 -10.37 -10.87 -13.64
C GLU A 68 -8.89 -11.10 -13.98
N LEU A 69 -8.56 -12.29 -14.48
CA LEU A 69 -7.18 -12.75 -14.65
C LEU A 69 -6.66 -12.63 -16.10
N THR A 70 -7.43 -12.07 -17.04
CA THR A 70 -7.00 -11.90 -18.42
C THR A 70 -5.71 -11.10 -18.48
N THR A 71 -5.60 -10.02 -17.69
CA THR A 71 -4.36 -9.24 -17.57
C THR A 71 -3.20 -10.06 -17.06
N LEU A 72 -3.43 -10.86 -16.01
CA LEU A 72 -2.42 -11.75 -15.44
C LEU A 72 -1.82 -12.67 -16.52
N TRP A 73 -2.70 -13.30 -17.30
CA TRP A 73 -2.33 -14.27 -18.32
C TRP A 73 -1.70 -13.64 -19.56
N HIS A 74 -2.37 -12.69 -20.23
CA HIS A 74 -1.90 -12.20 -21.53
C HIS A 74 -0.69 -11.26 -21.46
N ARG A 75 -0.40 -10.70 -20.27
CA ARG A 75 0.74 -9.81 -20.03
C ARG A 75 1.85 -10.46 -19.21
N GLU A 76 1.68 -11.74 -18.87
CA GLU A 76 2.65 -12.52 -18.09
C GLU A 76 3.08 -11.80 -16.79
N THR A 77 2.12 -11.17 -16.13
CA THR A 77 2.39 -10.47 -14.86
C THR A 77 2.32 -11.44 -13.69
N ALA A 78 2.94 -11.09 -12.57
CA ALA A 78 2.90 -11.86 -11.34
C ALA A 78 2.05 -11.17 -10.26
N ILE A 79 1.43 -11.97 -9.39
CA ILE A 79 0.89 -11.51 -8.10
C ILE A 79 1.66 -12.25 -7.00
N ARG A 80 2.24 -11.50 -6.07
CA ARG A 80 3.01 -12.04 -4.96
C ARG A 80 2.42 -11.60 -3.63
N GLY A 81 2.11 -12.57 -2.77
CA GLY A 81 1.81 -12.29 -1.37
C GLY A 81 3.07 -11.86 -0.62
N VAL A 82 2.98 -10.75 0.12
CA VAL A 82 4.07 -10.25 0.96
C VAL A 82 3.58 -10.21 2.41
N TYR A 83 4.11 -11.12 3.22
CA TYR A 83 3.71 -11.27 4.62
C TYR A 83 4.92 -11.17 5.55
N ALA A 84 4.80 -10.28 6.54
CA ALA A 84 5.80 -10.06 7.57
C ALA A 84 7.20 -9.72 7.00
N TYR A 85 8.24 -10.07 7.76
CA TYR A 85 9.60 -9.60 7.55
C TYR A 85 10.58 -10.52 8.27
N THR A 86 11.83 -10.49 7.81
CA THR A 86 12.98 -11.12 8.43
C THR A 86 13.74 -10.11 9.31
N ARG A 87 14.77 -10.59 10.01
CA ARG A 87 15.65 -9.70 10.78
C ARG A 87 16.37 -8.68 9.90
N ALA A 88 16.81 -9.07 8.71
CA ALA A 88 17.51 -8.18 7.79
C ALA A 88 16.62 -7.04 7.28
N ASP A 89 15.32 -7.30 7.13
CA ASP A 89 14.34 -6.28 6.76
C ASP A 89 14.18 -5.22 7.87
N PHE A 90 14.21 -5.64 9.15
CA PHE A 90 14.22 -4.70 10.28
C PHE A 90 15.47 -3.82 10.31
N ASP A 91 16.64 -4.41 10.06
CA ASP A 91 17.89 -3.65 10.03
C ASP A 91 17.83 -2.57 8.94
N THR A 92 17.32 -2.94 7.76
CA THR A 92 17.07 -2.01 6.64
C THR A 92 16.05 -0.94 7.03
N ALA A 93 14.93 -1.31 7.66
CA ALA A 93 13.88 -0.38 8.06
C ALA A 93 14.38 0.65 9.09
N ILE A 94 15.21 0.22 10.06
CA ILE A 94 15.82 1.12 11.06
C ILE A 94 16.73 2.13 10.37
N ASP A 95 17.53 1.71 9.39
CA ASP A 95 18.38 2.61 8.63
C ASP A 95 17.56 3.63 7.82
N VAL A 96 16.44 3.20 7.22
CA VAL A 96 15.50 4.10 6.53
C VAL A 96 14.90 5.12 7.50
N VAL A 97 14.42 4.69 8.67
CA VAL A 97 13.85 5.58 9.70
C VAL A 97 14.87 6.58 10.25
N ARG A 98 16.17 6.25 10.25
CA ARG A 98 17.22 7.19 10.65
C ARG A 98 17.52 8.23 9.57
N ARG A 99 17.39 7.85 8.29
CA ARG A 99 17.69 8.73 7.15
C ARG A 99 16.52 9.63 6.78
N LEU A 100 15.31 9.17 7.01
CA LEU A 100 14.07 9.87 6.70
C LEU A 100 13.40 10.24 8.02
N ASP A 101 12.91 11.47 8.17
CA ASP A 101 12.15 11.90 9.35
C ASP A 101 10.76 11.23 9.40
N LEU A 102 10.74 9.91 9.64
CA LEU A 102 9.53 9.08 9.66
C LEU A 102 8.86 9.06 11.03
N GLY A 103 9.47 9.67 12.05
CA GLY A 103 8.84 9.89 13.36
C GLY A 103 7.51 10.63 13.23
N ARG A 104 7.39 11.53 12.23
CA ARG A 104 6.16 12.25 11.89
C ARG A 104 4.97 11.36 11.50
N LEU A 105 5.21 10.08 11.15
CA LEU A 105 4.13 9.13 10.83
C LEU A 105 3.41 8.64 12.10
N VAL A 106 4.03 8.79 13.28
CA VAL A 106 3.35 8.58 14.57
C VAL A 106 2.40 9.76 14.79
N SER A 107 1.16 9.59 14.35
CA SER A 107 0.13 10.63 14.36
C SER A 107 -0.51 10.84 15.71
N ALA A 108 -0.46 9.84 16.61
CA ALA A 108 -0.99 9.95 17.97
C ALA A 108 -0.29 8.98 18.93
N THR A 109 -0.21 9.38 20.19
CA THR A 109 0.29 8.54 21.29
C THR A 109 -0.71 8.53 22.44
N TYR A 110 -0.89 7.37 23.07
CA TYR A 110 -1.76 7.18 24.23
C TYR A 110 -0.98 6.50 25.36
N PRO A 111 -1.24 6.78 26.64
CA PRO A 111 -0.76 5.91 27.70
C PRO A 111 -1.46 4.54 27.59
N LEU A 112 -0.80 3.48 28.06
CA LEU A 112 -1.34 2.10 27.92
C LEU A 112 -2.74 1.93 28.54
N LYS A 113 -3.04 2.64 29.63
CA LYS A 113 -4.36 2.60 30.29
C LYS A 113 -5.53 3.01 29.40
N ASP A 114 -5.26 3.80 28.35
CA ASP A 114 -6.27 4.32 27.42
C ASP A 114 -6.35 3.44 26.14
N PHE A 115 -6.02 2.15 26.25
CA PHE A 115 -5.94 1.25 25.09
C PHE A 115 -7.24 1.12 24.29
N HIS A 116 -8.40 1.22 24.94
CA HIS A 116 -9.69 1.19 24.24
C HIS A 116 -9.82 2.35 23.25
N ASP A 117 -9.47 3.56 23.68
CA ASP A 117 -9.54 4.76 22.84
C ASP A 117 -8.49 4.74 21.74
N ALA A 118 -7.27 4.29 22.07
CA ALA A 118 -6.19 4.15 21.10
C ALA A 118 -6.56 3.18 19.96
N ILE A 119 -7.12 2.02 20.29
CA ILE A 119 -7.55 1.01 19.31
C ILE A 119 -8.74 1.53 18.51
N ALA A 120 -9.72 2.15 19.16
CA ALA A 120 -10.90 2.71 18.48
C ALA A 120 -10.50 3.82 17.48
N HIS A 121 -9.58 4.70 17.86
CA HIS A 121 -9.03 5.73 16.96
C HIS A 121 -8.30 5.10 15.77
N ALA A 122 -7.42 4.12 16.01
CA ALA A 122 -6.70 3.44 14.93
C ALA A 122 -7.66 2.76 13.93
N ALA A 123 -8.74 2.15 14.42
CA ALA A 123 -9.71 1.45 13.58
C ALA A 123 -10.64 2.40 12.79
N SER A 124 -10.91 3.61 13.30
CA SER A 124 -11.88 4.55 12.72
C SER A 124 -11.27 5.76 11.99
N ALA A 125 -9.94 5.87 11.99
CA ALA A 125 -9.19 6.99 11.40
C ALA A 125 -9.60 7.36 9.96
N GLY A 126 -9.96 6.38 9.14
CA GLY A 126 -10.36 6.62 7.74
C GLY A 126 -9.29 7.35 6.93
N ARG A 127 -9.69 8.00 5.82
CA ARG A 127 -8.76 8.56 4.81
C ARG A 127 -7.92 9.76 5.28
N ARG A 128 -8.34 10.47 6.33
CA ARG A 128 -7.65 11.68 6.84
C ARG A 128 -7.26 11.58 8.33
N GLY A 129 -7.43 10.42 8.94
CA GLY A 129 -7.15 10.24 10.37
C GLY A 129 -5.71 9.81 10.64
N ALA A 130 -5.52 9.01 11.68
CA ALA A 130 -4.23 8.50 12.10
C ALA A 130 -3.53 7.62 11.05
N VAL A 131 -2.21 7.77 10.95
CA VAL A 131 -1.31 6.91 10.15
C VAL A 131 -0.74 5.80 11.03
N LYS A 132 -0.17 6.17 12.18
CA LYS A 132 0.27 5.24 13.22
C LYS A 132 -0.14 5.78 14.59
N VAL A 133 -0.91 4.99 15.31
CA VAL A 133 -1.17 5.18 16.74
C VAL A 133 -0.18 4.32 17.52
N ALA A 134 0.45 4.88 18.55
CA ALA A 134 1.39 4.18 19.40
C ALA A 134 1.04 4.33 20.88
N PHE A 135 1.50 3.40 21.71
CA PHE A 135 1.46 3.56 23.16
C PHE A 135 2.74 4.23 23.66
N ASP A 136 2.57 5.24 24.49
CA ASP A 136 3.66 5.81 25.28
C ASP A 136 3.76 5.04 26.59
N MET A 137 4.88 4.34 26.75
CA MET A 137 5.16 3.48 27.90
C MET A 137 5.87 4.24 29.04
N ARG A 138 6.18 5.52 28.84
CA ARG A 138 6.75 6.36 29.90
C ARG A 138 5.67 6.64 30.93
N GLU A 139 5.97 6.38 32.20
CA GLU A 139 5.10 6.82 33.28
C GLU A 139 5.19 8.35 33.37
N ASN A 140 4.07 9.04 33.16
CA ASN A 140 3.95 10.43 33.57
C ASN A 140 4.02 10.43 35.11
N MET A 141 5.21 10.72 35.63
CA MET A 141 5.44 10.96 37.05
C MET A 141 4.68 12.19 37.52
#